data_AF-T1C9W1-F1
#
_entry.id   AF-T1C9W1-F1
#
_cell.length_a   1.000
_cell.length_b   1.000
_cell.length_c   1.000
_cell.angle_alpha   90.00
_cell.angle_beta   90.00
_cell.angle_gamma   90.00
#
_symmetry.space_group_name_H-M   'P 1'
#
loop_
_entity.id
_entity.type
_entity.pdbx_description
1 polymer ?
#
loop_
_entity_poly.entity_id
_entity_poly.type
_entity_poly.pdbx_seq_one_letter_code
_entity_poly.pdbx_strand_id
1 'polypeptide(L)'
;LDEASLYGFADDASLIAAVDEAVAAFAQLKSEMPEFVALDEHEQIQRAQSGFVNFYPDDAVNPYIALAARGPWLITLKGAVLHDNGGYGMLGFGHAPLPVIAPWRGIR
;
A
#
# COMPACT_ATOMS: atom_id res chain seq x y z
N LEU A 1 12.98 -4.27 -0.25
CA LEU A 1 14.22 -3.58 0.15
C LEU A 1 14.67 -4.18 1.46
N ASP A 2 15.97 -4.28 1.72
CA ASP A 2 16.43 -4.56 3.09
C ASP A 2 16.41 -3.28 3.93
N GLU A 3 16.51 -3.44 5.26
CA GLU A 3 16.49 -2.33 6.20
C GLU A 3 17.67 -1.36 5.97
N ALA A 4 18.84 -1.89 5.61
CA ALA A 4 20.03 -1.09 5.33
C ALA A 4 19.83 -0.12 4.16
N SER A 5 19.19 -0.59 3.09
CA SER A 5 18.86 0.21 1.91
C SER A 5 17.82 1.29 2.21
N LEU A 6 16.91 1.03 3.17
CA LEU A 6 15.86 1.98 3.55
C LEU A 6 16.43 3.23 4.24
N TYR A 7 17.53 3.11 4.98
CA TYR A 7 18.15 4.27 5.65
C TYR A 7 18.56 5.37 4.68
N GLY A 8 18.94 5.04 3.44
CA GLY A 8 19.26 6.04 2.42
C GLY A 8 18.08 6.92 2.02
N PHE A 9 16.86 6.54 2.40
CA PHE A 9 15.61 7.23 2.09
C PHE A 9 14.87 7.70 3.34
N ALA A 10 15.49 7.63 4.53
CA ALA A 10 14.81 7.95 5.79
C ALA A 10 14.25 9.38 5.83
N ASP A 11 14.88 10.33 5.12
CA ASP A 11 14.44 11.73 5.01
C ASP A 11 13.53 11.99 3.79
N ASP A 12 13.17 10.96 3.01
CA ASP A 12 12.23 11.11 1.89
C ASP A 12 10.83 11.41 2.44
N ALA A 13 10.36 12.63 2.19
CA ALA A 13 9.06 13.10 2.65
C ALA A 13 7.88 12.23 2.18
N SER A 14 7.99 11.61 0.99
CA SER A 14 6.95 10.73 0.47
C SER A 14 6.97 9.36 1.16
N LEU A 15 8.14 8.83 1.51
CA LEU A 15 8.25 7.61 2.32
C LEU A 15 7.65 7.83 3.72
N ILE A 16 8.04 8.93 4.38
CA ILE A 16 7.51 9.29 5.71
C ILE A 16 5.98 9.37 5.67
N ALA A 17 5.44 10.09 4.68
CA ALA A 17 3.99 10.22 4.53
C ALA A 17 3.29 8.87 4.25
N ALA A 18 3.90 7.99 3.44
CA ALA A 18 3.36 6.65 3.19
C ALA A 18 3.30 5.81 4.47
N VAL A 19 4.36 5.85 5.29
CA VAL A 19 4.44 5.13 6.56
C VAL A 19 3.42 5.66 7.56
N ASP A 20 3.35 6.98 7.75
CA ASP A 20 2.39 7.59 8.69
C ASP A 20 0.94 7.21 8.34
N GLU A 21 0.60 7.24 7.06
CA GLU A 21 -0.73 6.83 6.58
C GLU A 21 -0.97 5.33 6.73
N ALA A 22 0.03 4.49 6.47
CA ALA A 22 -0.07 3.06 6.69
C ALA A 22 -0.30 2.72 8.16
N VAL A 23 0.40 3.39 9.08
CA VAL A 23 0.22 3.19 10.53
C VAL A 23 -1.18 3.57 10.96
N ALA A 24 -1.69 4.72 10.50
CA ALA A 24 -3.06 5.13 10.79
C ALA A 24 -4.10 4.15 10.23
N ALA A 25 -3.94 3.74 8.96
CA ALA A 25 -4.82 2.79 8.30
C ALA A 25 -4.76 1.41 8.97
N PHE A 26 -3.59 0.95 9.41
CA PHE A 26 -3.43 -0.31 10.12
C PHE A 26 -4.15 -0.28 11.47
N ALA A 27 -4.00 0.80 12.23
CA ALA A 27 -4.67 0.97 13.51
C ALA A 27 -6.19 0.94 13.35
N GLN A 28 -6.72 1.63 12.33
CA GLN A 28 -8.13 1.61 12.00
C GLN A 28 -8.59 0.20 11.61
N LEU A 29 -7.92 -0.44 10.64
CA LEU A 29 -8.28 -1.77 10.16
C LEU A 29 -8.22 -2.82 11.28
N LYS A 30 -7.22 -2.75 12.16
CA LYS A 30 -7.09 -3.62 13.32
C LYS A 30 -8.23 -3.42 14.32
N SER A 31 -8.75 -2.21 14.44
CA SER A 31 -9.91 -1.94 15.31
C SER A 31 -11.23 -2.45 14.72
N GLU A 32 -11.36 -2.42 13.39
CA GLU A 32 -12.59 -2.80 12.68
C GLU A 32 -12.65 -4.29 12.35
N MET A 33 -11.51 -4.91 12.03
CA MET A 33 -11.40 -6.29 11.54
C MET A 33 -10.18 -7.00 12.16
N PRO A 34 -10.13 -7.18 13.50
CA PRO A 34 -8.97 -7.75 14.19
C PRO A 34 -8.66 -9.18 13.73
N GLU A 35 -9.68 -10.00 13.46
CA GLU A 35 -9.48 -11.37 12.97
C GLU A 35 -8.84 -11.40 11.58
N PHE A 36 -9.20 -10.46 10.70
CA PHE A 36 -8.59 -10.37 9.37
C PHE A 36 -7.12 -9.97 9.47
N VAL A 37 -6.79 -8.99 10.32
CA VAL A 37 -5.41 -8.55 10.53
C VAL A 37 -4.53 -9.67 11.10
N ALA A 38 -5.12 -10.59 11.88
CA ALA A 38 -4.41 -11.70 12.52
C ALA A 38 -4.09 -12.87 11.58
N LEU A 39 -4.76 -13.00 10.44
CA LEU A 39 -4.50 -14.03 9.43
C LEU A 39 -3.06 -13.97 8.91
N ASP A 40 -2.53 -15.08 8.41
CA ASP A 40 -1.28 -15.05 7.64
C ASP A 40 -1.47 -14.29 6.32
N GLU A 41 -0.38 -13.80 5.73
CA GLU A 41 -0.45 -12.95 4.54
C GLU A 41 -1.13 -13.64 3.34
N HIS A 42 -0.94 -14.96 3.17
CA HIS A 42 -1.56 -15.70 2.09
C HIS A 42 -3.08 -15.84 2.32
N GLU A 43 -3.50 -16.22 3.53
CA GLU A 43 -4.91 -16.25 3.92
C GLU A 43 -5.57 -14.87 3.82
N GLN A 44 -4.87 -13.80 4.17
CA GLN A 44 -5.34 -12.43 4.00
C GLN A 44 -5.64 -12.11 2.54
N ILE A 45 -4.72 -12.45 1.63
CA ILE A 45 -4.88 -12.22 0.19
C ILE A 45 -6.08 -13.00 -0.35
N GLN A 46 -6.16 -14.30 -0.03
CA GLN A 46 -7.28 -15.15 -0.46
C GLN A 46 -8.61 -14.61 0.05
N ARG A 47 -8.68 -14.20 1.33
CA ARG A 47 -9.89 -13.64 1.93
C ARG A 47 -10.26 -12.28 1.32
N ALA A 48 -9.29 -11.40 1.06
CA ALA A 48 -9.53 -10.11 0.44
C ALA A 48 -10.06 -10.24 -1.00
N GLN A 49 -9.67 -11.31 -1.70
CA GLN A 49 -10.03 -11.55 -3.10
C GLN A 49 -11.24 -12.48 -3.28
N SER A 50 -11.78 -13.09 -2.22
CA SER A 50 -12.78 -14.17 -2.34
C SER A 50 -14.09 -13.80 -3.05
N GLY A 51 -14.36 -12.50 -3.21
CA GLY A 51 -15.53 -11.98 -3.93
C GLY A 51 -15.27 -11.58 -5.38
N PHE A 52 -14.03 -11.71 -5.87
CA PHE A 52 -13.62 -11.24 -7.19
C PHE A 52 -13.20 -12.39 -8.10
N VAL A 53 -13.44 -12.24 -9.39
CA VAL A 53 -12.86 -13.11 -10.42
C VAL A 53 -11.54 -12.47 -10.86
N ASN A 54 -10.44 -13.17 -10.64
CA ASN A 54 -9.12 -12.72 -11.07
C ASN A 54 -8.84 -13.17 -12.51
N PHE A 55 -8.49 -12.22 -13.38
CA PHE A 55 -8.15 -12.49 -14.78
C PHE A 55 -6.65 -12.65 -15.00
N TYR A 56 -5.84 -12.41 -13.96
CA TYR A 56 -4.41 -12.65 -13.99
C TYR A 56 -4.12 -14.10 -13.57
N PRO A 57 -3.09 -14.73 -14.16
CA PRO A 57 -2.49 -15.93 -13.60
C PRO A 57 -2.08 -15.73 -12.13
N ASP A 58 -2.15 -16.78 -11.32
CA ASP A 58 -1.85 -16.71 -9.88
C ASP A 58 -0.44 -16.16 -9.60
N ASP A 59 0.53 -16.45 -10.47
CA ASP A 59 1.92 -15.98 -10.37
C ASP A 59 2.12 -14.52 -10.84
N ALA A 60 1.11 -13.92 -11.46
CA ALA A 60 1.09 -12.52 -11.87
C ALA A 60 0.34 -11.60 -10.88
N VAL A 61 -0.17 -12.16 -9.78
CA VAL A 61 -0.83 -11.41 -8.70
C VAL A 61 0.21 -10.96 -7.69
N ASN A 62 0.16 -9.70 -7.28
CA ASN A 62 1.02 -9.19 -6.23
C ASN A 62 0.80 -10.01 -4.93
N PRO A 63 1.86 -10.57 -4.32
CA PRO A 63 1.75 -11.46 -3.16
C PRO A 63 1.62 -10.65 -1.85
N TYR A 64 0.90 -9.54 -1.87
CA TYR A 64 0.71 -8.66 -0.72
C TYR A 64 -0.59 -7.85 -0.84
N ILE A 65 -1.05 -7.30 0.28
CA ILE A 65 -2.12 -6.29 0.31
C ILE A 65 -1.48 -4.92 0.51
N ALA A 66 -1.73 -3.99 -0.41
CA ALA A 66 -1.30 -2.60 -0.28
C ALA A 66 -2.16 -1.88 0.77
N LEU A 67 -1.52 -1.14 1.68
CA LEU A 67 -2.21 -0.43 2.75
C LEU A 67 -2.18 1.09 2.56
N ALA A 68 -1.02 1.64 2.18
CA ALA A 68 -0.88 3.05 1.84
C ALA A 68 0.23 3.24 0.80
N ALA A 69 0.16 4.34 0.05
CA ALA A 69 1.20 4.69 -0.93
C ALA A 69 1.28 6.19 -1.18
N ARG A 70 2.50 6.71 -1.33
CA ARG A 70 2.82 8.11 -1.64
C ARG A 70 4.06 8.18 -2.52
N GLY A 71 3.99 8.96 -3.59
CA GLY A 71 5.13 9.10 -4.50
C GLY A 71 5.55 7.72 -5.05
N PRO A 72 6.83 7.33 -4.98
CA PRO A 72 7.27 6.00 -5.42
C PRO A 72 7.11 4.91 -4.34
N TRP A 73 6.57 5.22 -3.15
CA TRP A 73 6.57 4.30 -2.02
C TRP A 73 5.20 3.66 -1.80
N LEU A 74 5.20 2.36 -1.52
CA LEU A 74 4.05 1.56 -1.12
C LEU A 74 4.37 0.79 0.16
N ILE A 75 3.44 0.81 1.11
CA ILE A 75 3.51 0.07 2.37
C ILE A 75 2.46 -1.04 2.34
N THR A 76 2.87 -2.27 2.63
CA THR A 76 1.95 -3.41 2.68
C THR A 76 1.27 -3.53 4.04
N LEU A 77 0.19 -4.30 4.10
CA LEU A 77 -0.52 -4.61 5.33
C LEU A 77 0.37 -5.30 6.37
N LYS A 78 1.37 -6.07 5.93
CA LYS A 78 2.38 -6.70 6.81
C LYS A 78 3.60 -5.81 7.10
N GLY A 79 3.58 -4.55 6.65
CA GLY A 79 4.61 -3.55 6.97
C GLY A 79 5.84 -3.57 6.07
N ALA A 80 5.81 -4.30 4.96
CA ALA A 80 6.90 -4.22 3.99
C ALA A 80 6.89 -2.87 3.28
N VAL A 81 8.08 -2.31 3.04
CA VAL A 81 8.28 -1.09 2.27
C VAL A 81 8.76 -1.45 0.86
N LEU A 82 8.01 -0.99 -0.14
CA LEU A 82 8.29 -1.21 -1.54
C LEU A 82 8.51 0.13 -2.23
N HIS A 83 9.57 0.21 -3.02
CA HIS A 83 9.68 1.23 -4.06
C HIS A 83 8.94 0.67 -5.28
N ASP A 84 7.78 1.24 -5.58
CA ASP A 84 6.91 0.81 -6.66
C ASP A 84 7.23 1.53 -7.96
N ASN A 85 7.96 0.84 -8.83
CA ASN A 85 8.23 1.27 -10.20
C ASN A 85 7.15 0.76 -11.18
N GLY A 86 6.10 0.13 -10.65
CA GLY A 86 4.97 -0.41 -11.38
C GLY A 86 4.00 0.67 -11.85
N GLY A 87 3.03 0.26 -12.66
CA GLY A 87 1.95 1.13 -13.13
C GLY A 87 1.95 1.43 -14.62
N TYR A 88 2.85 0.85 -15.42
CA TYR A 88 2.81 0.93 -16.89
C TYR A 88 2.71 2.38 -17.45
N GLY A 89 3.29 3.35 -16.74
CA GLY A 89 3.22 4.77 -17.06
C GLY A 89 2.01 5.52 -16.49
N MET A 90 1.06 4.85 -15.86
CA MET A 90 -0.13 5.46 -15.25
C MET A 90 0.17 6.27 -13.99
N LEU A 91 1.28 5.97 -13.32
CA LEU A 91 1.71 6.64 -12.09
C LEU A 91 2.80 7.70 -12.34
N GLY A 92 2.68 8.47 -13.43
CA GLY A 92 3.69 9.48 -13.81
C GLY A 92 3.95 10.58 -12.77
N PHE A 93 2.99 10.82 -11.86
CA PHE A 93 3.14 11.73 -10.71
C PHE A 93 3.34 10.99 -9.37
N GLY A 94 3.55 9.67 -9.41
CA GLY A 94 3.60 8.79 -8.25
C GLY A 94 2.21 8.46 -7.68
N HIS A 95 2.21 7.66 -6.61
CA HIS A 95 1.03 7.28 -5.86
C HIS A 95 0.39 8.48 -5.19
N ALA A 96 -0.91 8.62 -5.43
CA ALA A 96 -1.82 9.56 -4.79
C ALA A 96 -1.27 11.01 -4.66
N PRO A 97 -0.97 11.68 -5.78
CA PRO A 97 -0.37 13.00 -5.80
C PRO A 97 -1.35 14.07 -5.29
N LEU A 98 -0.95 14.78 -4.23
CA LEU A 98 -1.76 15.83 -3.59
C LEU A 98 -2.29 16.89 -4.56
N PRO A 99 -1.50 17.43 -5.51
CA PRO A 99 -2.01 18.42 -6.47
C PRO A 99 -3.18 17.91 -7.32
N VAL A 100 -3.28 16.58 -7.54
CA VAL A 100 -4.36 15.96 -8.32
C VAL A 100 -5.55 15.61 -7.44
N ILE A 101 -5.32 15.11 -6.22
CA ILE A 101 -6.38 14.59 -5.34
C ILE A 101 -7.01 15.69 -4.46
N ALA A 102 -6.26 16.71 -4.04
CA ALA A 102 -6.75 17.76 -3.17
C ALA A 102 -8.03 18.46 -3.68
N PRO A 103 -8.20 18.75 -4.99
CA PRO A 103 -9.45 19.29 -5.53
C PRO A 103 -10.68 18.41 -5.26
N TRP A 104 -10.52 17.08 -5.24
CA TRP A 104 -11.62 16.13 -5.00
C TRP A 104 -12.01 16.02 -3.53
N ARG A 105 -11.10 16.37 -2.60
CA ARG A 105 -11.38 16.33 -1.16
C ARG A 105 -12.30 17.46 -0.69
N GLY A 106 -12.45 18.53 -1.47
CA GLY A 106 -13.33 19.67 -1.17
C GLY A 106 -14.76 19.55 -1.72
N ILE A 107 -15.12 18.44 -2.37
CA ILE A 107 -16.46 18.21 -2.97
C ILE A 107 -17.34 17.29 -2.09
N ARG A 108 -16.94 17.04 -0.84
CA ARG A 108 -17.74 16.27 0.12
C ARG A 108 -18.63 17.17 0.98
#